data_AF-A0AAE0EVK1-F1
#
_entry.id   AF-A0AAE0EVK1-F1
#
_cell.length_a   1.000
_cell.length_b   1.000
_cell.length_c   1.000
_cell.angle_alpha   90.00
_cell.angle_beta   90.00
_cell.angle_gamma   90.00
#
_symmetry.space_group_name_H-M   'P 1'
#
loop_
_entity.id
_entity.type
_entity.pdbx_description
1 polymer ?
#
loop_
_entity_poly.entity_id
_entity_poly.type
_entity_poly.pdbx_seq_one_letter_code
_entity_poly.pdbx_strand_id
1 'polypeptide(L)'
;MIGQGSFGTVISAEQREEKTSNTVPVAIKKTALSDVGSGQEAWQQGALRNIRELRILRLLAGHPNVVHLKGAYTDGEERTMALYLSTYARTLSYTFR
;
A
#
# COMPACT_ATOMS: atom_id res chain seq x y z
N MET A 1 -7.29 -11.46 4.83
CA MET A 1 -7.25 -10.16 5.54
C MET A 1 -6.27 -10.29 6.69
N ILE A 2 -5.40 -9.32 6.93
CA ILE A 2 -4.38 -9.36 8.00
C ILE A 2 -4.57 -8.28 9.08
N GLY A 3 -5.41 -7.27 8.84
CA GLY A 3 -5.79 -6.29 9.85
C GLY A 3 -6.81 -5.29 9.35
N GLN A 4 -7.54 -4.67 10.27
CA GLN A 4 -8.50 -3.60 10.00
C GLN A 4 -8.41 -2.56 11.10
N GLY A 5 -8.48 -1.27 10.74
CA GLY A 5 -8.49 -0.18 11.69
C GLY A 5 -9.05 1.11 11.08
N SER A 6 -8.92 2.22 11.82
CA SER A 6 -9.39 3.54 11.40
C SER A 6 -8.69 4.10 10.14
N PHE A 7 -7.62 3.43 9.68
CA PHE A 7 -6.86 3.78 8.48
C PHE A 7 -7.15 2.86 7.30
N GLY A 8 -8.21 2.05 7.40
CA GLY A 8 -8.63 1.09 6.38
C GLY A 8 -8.26 -0.36 6.73
N THR A 9 -8.35 -1.20 5.71
CA THR A 9 -8.18 -2.65 5.79
C THR A 9 -6.89 -3.06 5.09
N VAL A 10 -6.11 -3.93 5.71
CA VAL A 10 -4.88 -4.48 5.16
C VAL A 10 -5.07 -5.96 4.84
N ILE A 11 -4.67 -6.35 3.65
CA ILE A 11 -4.80 -7.70 3.10
C ILE A 11 -3.43 -8.16 2.62
N SER A 12 -2.98 -9.34 3.05
CA SER A 12 -1.81 -10.00 2.43
C SER A 12 -2.21 -10.59 1.08
N ALA A 13 -1.38 -10.41 0.07
CA ALA A 13 -1.57 -10.93 -1.27
C ALA A 13 -0.22 -11.29 -1.90
N GLU A 14 -0.26 -11.97 -3.04
CA GLU A 14 0.91 -12.22 -3.86
C GLU A 14 0.80 -11.44 -5.16
N GLN A 15 1.84 -10.69 -5.49
CA GLN A 15 1.95 -9.99 -6.76
C GLN A 15 2.87 -10.78 -7.68
N ARG A 16 2.37 -11.15 -8.86
CA ARG A 16 3.22 -11.67 -9.92
C ARG A 16 4.07 -10.53 -10.48
N GLU A 17 5.38 -10.68 -10.47
CA GLU A 17 6.24 -9.72 -11.16
C GLU A 17 6.08 -9.86 -12.68
N GLU A 18 6.05 -8.75 -13.39
CA GLU A 18 5.80 -8.77 -14.84
C GLU A 18 7.01 -9.29 -15.62
N LYS A 19 8.21 -9.08 -15.07
CA LYS A 19 9.50 -9.42 -15.70
C LYS A 19 10.02 -10.81 -15.31
N THR A 20 9.47 -11.41 -14.26
CA THR A 20 9.91 -12.71 -13.75
C THR A 20 8.67 -13.54 -13.44
N SER A 21 8.68 -14.85 -13.68
CA SER A 21 7.55 -15.73 -13.28
C SER A 21 7.43 -15.89 -11.75
N ASN A 22 8.08 -15.03 -10.97
CA ASN A 22 8.10 -15.08 -9.52
C ASN A 22 6.90 -14.32 -8.96
N THR A 23 6.34 -14.87 -7.88
CA THR A 23 5.38 -14.18 -7.02
C THR A 23 6.12 -13.56 -5.84
N VAL A 24 5.80 -12.31 -5.53
CA VAL A 24 6.33 -11.60 -4.36
C VAL A 24 5.21 -11.32 -3.37
N PRO A 25 5.43 -11.54 -2.07
CA PRO A 25 4.44 -11.20 -1.06
C PRO A 25 4.28 -9.68 -0.98
N VAL A 26 3.03 -9.23 -0.99
CA VAL A 26 2.66 -7.82 -0.88
C VAL A 26 1.55 -7.64 0.15
N ALA A 27 1.53 -6.48 0.79
CA ALA A 27 0.40 -6.02 1.59
C ALA A 27 -0.40 -5.00 0.76
N ILE A 28 -1.70 -5.24 0.62
CA ILE A 28 -2.65 -4.33 0.00
C ILE A 28 -3.39 -3.61 1.12
N LYS A 29 -3.14 -2.30 1.25
CA LYS A 29 -3.90 -1.43 2.16
C LYS A 29 -5.01 -0.76 1.38
N LYS A 30 -6.25 -1.10 1.69
CA LYS A 30 -7.46 -0.50 1.13
C LYS A 30 -8.03 0.52 2.11
N THR A 31 -8.21 1.75 1.65
CA THR A 31 -8.86 2.80 2.42
C THR A 31 -10.13 3.21 1.70
N ALA A 32 -11.28 3.05 2.34
CA ALA A 32 -12.52 3.59 1.80
C ALA A 32 -12.49 5.11 1.96
N LEU A 33 -12.69 5.85 0.88
CA LEU A 33 -12.76 7.32 0.91
C LEU A 33 -14.06 7.80 1.57
N SER A 34 -14.99 6.89 1.87
CA SER A 34 -16.22 7.13 2.64
C SER A 34 -16.01 7.11 4.16
N ASP A 35 -14.90 6.59 4.67
CA ASP A 35 -14.63 6.50 6.13
C ASP A 35 -14.33 7.88 6.77
N VAL A 36 -14.28 8.94 5.95
CA VAL A 36 -13.98 10.31 6.39
C VAL A 36 -15.25 11.14 6.61
N GLY A 37 -16.43 10.54 6.41
CA GLY A 37 -17.74 11.16 6.65
C GLY A 37 -18.56 11.36 5.37
N SER A 38 -19.85 11.68 5.52
CA SER A 38 -20.75 11.99 4.41
C SER A 38 -20.60 13.44 3.97
N GLY A 39 -20.11 13.66 2.74
CA GLY A 39 -20.03 15.00 2.14
C GLY A 39 -18.83 15.17 1.20
N GLN A 40 -18.89 16.21 0.36
CA GLN A 40 -17.85 16.53 -0.62
C GLN A 40 -16.51 16.90 0.07
N GLU A 41 -16.58 17.57 1.22
CA GLU A 41 -15.39 17.96 2.01
C GLU A 41 -14.73 16.75 2.70
N ALA A 42 -15.53 15.86 3.29
CA ALA A 42 -15.05 14.61 3.88
C ALA A 42 -14.32 13.74 2.84
N TRP A 43 -14.90 13.64 1.64
CA TRP A 43 -14.29 12.95 0.51
C TRP A 43 -12.96 13.58 0.09
N GLN A 44 -12.90 14.92 -0.01
CA GLN A 44 -11.65 15.64 -0.31
C GLN A 44 -10.58 15.39 0.76
N GLN A 45 -10.95 15.40 2.05
CA GLN A 45 -10.02 15.15 3.14
C GLN A 45 -9.48 13.70 3.14
N GLY A 46 -10.32 12.71 2.84
CA GLY A 46 -9.90 11.31 2.70
C GLY A 46 -8.97 11.11 1.51
N ALA A 47 -9.29 11.71 0.37
CA ALA A 47 -8.43 11.69 -0.81
C ALA A 47 -7.08 12.37 -0.53
N LEU A 48 -7.08 13.54 0.12
CA LEU A 48 -5.86 14.26 0.49
C LEU A 48 -4.95 13.44 1.44
N ARG A 49 -5.53 12.74 2.42
CA ARG A 49 -4.75 11.86 3.31
C ARG A 49 -4.06 10.73 2.55
N ASN A 50 -4.79 10.04 1.68
CA ASN A 50 -4.21 8.95 0.90
C ASN A 50 -3.18 9.45 -0.13
N ILE A 51 -3.39 10.64 -0.71
CA ILE A 51 -2.41 11.30 -1.59
C ILE A 51 -1.13 11.67 -0.81
N ARG A 52 -1.25 12.15 0.43
CA ARG A 52 -0.09 12.44 1.29
C ARG A 52 0.70 11.18 1.62
N GLU A 53 0.02 10.10 2.00
CA GLU A 53 0.66 8.80 2.25
C GLU A 53 1.40 8.31 1.00
N LEU A 54 0.73 8.34 -0.17
CA LEU A 54 1.33 8.01 -1.45
C LEU A 54 2.60 8.84 -1.73
N ARG A 55 2.54 10.16 -1.51
CA ARG A 55 3.65 11.07 -1.77
C ARG A 55 4.83 10.84 -0.83
N ILE A 56 4.57 10.57 0.46
CA ILE A 56 5.61 10.25 1.44
C ILE A 56 6.28 8.92 1.08
N LEU A 57 5.50 7.89 0.75
CA LEU A 57 6.05 6.59 0.37
C LEU A 57 6.88 6.66 -0.92
N ARG A 58 6.48 7.51 -1.87
CA ARG A 58 7.29 7.79 -3.09
C ARG A 58 8.60 8.50 -2.76
N LEU A 59 8.58 9.47 -1.82
CA LEU A 59 9.79 10.18 -1.39
C LEU A 59 10.78 9.28 -0.64
N LEU A 60 10.27 8.30 0.11
CA LEU A 60 11.08 7.35 0.86
C LEU A 60 11.42 6.07 0.07
N ALA A 61 11.05 6.03 -1.22
CA ALA A 61 11.34 4.88 -2.07
C ALA A 61 12.85 4.61 -2.13
N GLY A 62 13.26 3.36 -1.91
CA GLY A 62 14.67 2.97 -1.88
C GLY A 62 15.28 2.90 -0.47
N HIS A 63 14.60 3.41 0.57
CA HIS A 63 15.13 3.30 1.93
C HIS A 63 15.00 1.86 2.45
N PRO A 64 16.08 1.21 2.90
CA PRO A 64 16.10 -0.24 3.20
C PRO A 64 15.20 -0.65 4.37
N ASN A 65 14.87 0.30 5.26
CA ASN A 65 14.06 0.08 6.46
C ASN A 65 12.65 0.68 6.36
N VAL A 66 12.24 1.14 5.18
CA VAL A 66 10.88 1.65 4.93
C VAL A 66 10.20 0.74 3.92
N VAL A 67 8.91 0.50 4.12
CA VAL A 67 8.11 -0.29 3.17
C VAL A 67 8.13 0.35 1.79
N HIS A 68 8.27 -0.47 0.76
CA HIS A 68 8.32 -0.03 -0.61
C HIS A 68 6.92 -0.02 -1.23
N LEU A 69 6.54 1.13 -1.80
CA LEU A 69 5.33 1.26 -2.59
C LEU A 69 5.55 0.67 -3.99
N LYS A 70 4.96 -0.50 -4.25
CA LYS A 70 4.97 -1.17 -5.56
C LYS A 70 3.98 -0.53 -6.53
N GLY A 71 2.87 -0.01 -6.02
CA GLY A 71 1.84 0.58 -6.85
C GLY A 71 0.69 1.17 -6.03
N ALA A 72 -0.15 1.94 -6.69
CA ALA A 72 -1.38 2.46 -6.11
C ALA A 72 -2.49 2.42 -7.14
N TYR A 73 -3.69 2.04 -6.70
CA TYR A 73 -4.89 1.97 -7.51
C TYR A 73 -5.99 2.77 -6.83
N THR A 74 -6.78 3.50 -7.61
CA THR A 74 -7.96 4.21 -7.11
C THR A 74 -9.15 3.73 -7.91
N ASP A 75 -10.17 3.26 -7.19
CA ASP A 75 -11.47 2.93 -7.74
C ASP A 75 -12.40 4.13 -7.52
N GLY A 76 -12.86 4.72 -8.63
CA GLY A 76 -13.79 5.84 -8.61
C GLY A 76 -15.22 5.44 -8.28
N GLU A 77 -15.62 4.19 -8.57
CA GLU A 77 -16.96 3.66 -8.32
C GLU A 77 -17.08 3.23 -6.86
N GLU A 78 -16.15 2.41 -6.37
CA GLU A 78 -16.11 1.98 -4.97
C GLU A 78 -15.51 3.05 -4.03
N ARG A 79 -15.11 4.22 -4.58
CA ARG A 79 -14.46 5.30 -3.85
C ARG A 79 -13.37 4.77 -2.92
N THR A 80 -12.53 3.88 -3.42
CA THR A 80 -11.54 3.17 -2.61
C THR A 80 -10.16 3.40 -3.20
N MET A 81 -9.16 3.59 -2.33
CA MET A 81 -7.76 3.62 -2.75
C MET A 81 -7.03 2.41 -2.18
N ALA A 82 -6.31 1.70 -3.02
CA ALA A 82 -5.49 0.55 -2.67
C ALA A 82 -4.01 0.88 -2.86
N LEU A 83 -3.20 0.70 -1.82
CA LEU A 83 -1.75 0.80 -1.86
C LEU A 83 -1.14 -0.61 -1.82
N TYR A 84 -0.26 -0.90 -2.77
CA TYR A 84 0.48 -2.16 -2.83
C TYR A 84 1.86 -1.94 -2.24
N LEU A 85 2.12 -2.60 -1.12
CA LEU A 85 3.32 -2.42 -0.30
C LEU A 85 4.11 -3.72 -0.23
N SER A 86 5.43 -3.62 -0.24
CA SER A 86 6.33 -4.75 -0.04
C SER A 86 7.45 -4.37 0.90
N THR A 87 7.95 -5.32 1.69
CA THR A 87 9.20 -5.12 2.42
C THR A 87 10.37 -5.40 1.48
N TYR A 88 11.46 -4.64 1.61
CA TYR A 88 12.74 -5.07 1.05
C TYR A 88 13.15 -6.37 1.75
N ALA A 89 12.97 -7.51 1.10
CA ALA A 89 13.55 -8.76 1.56
C ALA A 89 15.07 -8.62 1.40
N ARG A 90 15.77 -8.21 2.46
CA ARG A 90 17.19 -8.51 2.56
C ARG A 90 17.29 -10.01 2.77
N THR A 91 17.54 -10.75 1.69
CA THR A 91 18.12 -12.09 1.81
C THR A 91 19.51 -11.90 2.42
N LEU A 92 19.58 -11.88 3.76
CA LEU A 92 20.84 -12.07 4.46
C LEU A 92 21.18 -13.55 4.33
N SER A 93 21.78 -13.92 3.20
CA SER A 93 22.45 -15.20 3.06
C SER A 93 23.66 -15.17 3.99
N TYR A 94 23.48 -15.56 5.25
CA TYR A 94 24.60 -15.88 6.13
C TYR A 94 25.19 -17.21 5.67
N THR A 95 26.22 -17.15 4.83
CA THR A 95 27.10 -18.30 4.63
C THR A 95 28.01 -18.40 5.85
N PHE A 96 27.69 -19.31 6.77
CA PHE A 96 28.67 -19.74 7.77
C PHE A 96 29.81 -20.45 7.02
N ARG A 97 31.03 -19.91 7.15
CA ARG A 97 32.27 -20.59 6.79
C ARG A 97 32.87 -21.21 8.03
#